data_AF-A0A022KQ64-F1
#
_entry.id   AF-A0A022KQ64-F1
#
_cell.length_a   1.000
_cell.length_b   1.000
_cell.length_c   1.000
_cell.angle_alpha   90.00
_cell.angle_beta   90.00
_cell.angle_gamma   90.00
#
_symmetry.space_group_name_H-M   'P 1'
#
loop_
_entity.id
_entity.type
_entity.pdbx_description
1 polymer ?
#
loop_
_entity_poly.entity_id
_entity_poly.type
_entity_poly.pdbx_seq_one_letter_code
_entity_poly.pdbx_strand_id
1 'polypeptide(L)'
;MTGLDKQRDALVEIAVLVTDADLNILGEGVDVVIKPPAQALAQMDPFVRTMHTTSGLLEELDGGMTLPQAEQECLDYVRQYCPEPGKAPLAGNSVGTDRVFLDRDVPEFAGHLSYRTIDVSSLKELAKRWFPRAYYNMPKKNGGHRALADIRESIQELKYYRQVLLVAEPGPTTAEVQAAAKSFELPADDTETTENASTTEDTTVTIDSPAVESAAAARTPWLDVPAHRTWLEGEGDDLLVFATESAREDGGFAWLDENGEADLDRPSELWITCRMTHCFALGHLMGRPEFGRFADHGVASLRGVFRDAEHGGWFASVAGGEPVDDSKQAYAHAFVVLAAASATAAGRPGARGLLDEALEVLDEKFFDSSAGMSVDTFDRTFTECEAYRGINANMHTVEALLSAADVTGERRWLDRAVGIMTRAIDEFARGNDWALPEHFDVDWNPLLDYNRDEPNHPFRPYGATVGHWIEWARLVLHARAALLAADGSAPEWMLEAATALMEKSADSFGTDGAPGFVYTVDWDGTPMARERMHWVAAEAVGAAAVMYRVTGDRVWAERYEQWWEYISAYLLDADGGSWFHELDADNEPQGVTWPGKPDVYHAFQATIIPRLPVAPTMAAALREGMLDSGRA
;
A
#
# COMPACT_ATOMS: atom_id res chain seq x y z
N MET A 1 24.57 -26.36 19.43
CA MET A 1 25.96 -25.99 19.84
C MET A 1 25.93 -25.26 21.19
N THR A 2 27.04 -25.17 21.92
CA THR A 2 27.13 -24.37 23.17
C THR A 2 27.26 -22.86 22.95
N GLY A 3 27.34 -22.43 21.69
CA GLY A 3 27.46 -21.05 21.21
C GLY A 3 27.92 -21.05 19.75
N LEU A 4 28.34 -19.90 19.22
CA LEU A 4 28.76 -19.74 17.82
C LEU A 4 30.25 -19.35 17.66
N ASP A 5 31.01 -19.35 18.76
CA ASP A 5 32.46 -19.11 18.73
C ASP A 5 33.20 -20.36 18.22
N LYS A 6 33.78 -20.22 17.02
CA LYS A 6 34.47 -21.29 16.29
C LYS A 6 35.66 -21.90 17.04
N GLN A 7 36.21 -21.25 18.06
CA GLN A 7 37.35 -21.75 18.83
C GLN A 7 36.93 -22.38 20.15
N ARG A 8 35.90 -21.82 20.79
CA ARG A 8 35.59 -22.13 22.19
C ARG A 8 34.35 -23.01 22.35
N ASP A 9 33.36 -22.86 21.48
CA ASP A 9 32.09 -23.57 21.62
C ASP A 9 32.15 -24.98 21.05
N ALA A 10 31.30 -25.87 21.59
CA ALA A 10 31.26 -27.29 21.26
C ALA A 10 29.94 -27.67 20.56
N LEU A 11 30.03 -28.66 19.68
CA LEU A 11 28.88 -29.37 19.13
C LEU A 11 28.22 -30.22 20.22
N VAL A 12 26.89 -30.16 20.33
CA VAL A 12 26.11 -30.84 21.38
C VAL A 12 24.95 -31.68 20.85
N GLU A 13 24.57 -31.48 19.60
CA GLU A 13 23.52 -32.23 18.92
C GLU A 13 23.80 -32.16 17.42
N ILE A 14 23.62 -33.26 16.70
CA ILE A 14 23.64 -33.32 15.24
C ILE A 14 22.40 -34.06 14.79
N ALA A 15 21.65 -33.46 13.87
CA ALA A 15 20.60 -34.16 13.14
C ALA A 15 20.91 -34.16 11.64
N VAL A 16 20.68 -35.30 10.99
CA VAL A 16 20.93 -35.49 9.56
C VAL A 16 19.71 -36.07 8.89
N LEU A 17 19.24 -35.41 7.82
CA LEU A 17 18.22 -35.91 6.90
C LEU A 17 18.78 -35.88 5.48
N VAL A 18 18.61 -36.96 4.72
CA VAL A 18 18.95 -37.02 3.31
C VAL A 18 17.67 -36.87 2.50
N THR A 19 17.73 -36.03 1.47
CA THR A 19 16.61 -35.79 0.54
C THR A 19 17.00 -36.16 -0.89
N ASP A 20 16.01 -36.47 -1.73
CA ASP A 20 16.19 -36.46 -3.18
C ASP A 20 16.18 -35.02 -3.75
N ALA A 21 16.31 -34.89 -5.06
CA ALA A 21 16.28 -33.58 -5.75
C ALA A 21 14.93 -32.85 -5.59
N ASP A 22 13.87 -33.58 -5.25
CA ASP A 22 12.53 -33.03 -4.99
C ASP A 22 12.26 -32.74 -3.52
N LEU A 23 13.31 -32.76 -2.70
CA LEU A 23 13.27 -32.45 -1.28
C LEU A 23 12.39 -33.45 -0.50
N ASN A 24 12.20 -34.66 -1.02
CA ASN A 24 11.57 -35.75 -0.28
C ASN A 24 12.60 -36.43 0.61
N ILE A 25 12.26 -36.60 1.89
CA ILE A 25 13.14 -37.23 2.88
C ILE A 25 13.18 -38.74 2.61
N LEU A 26 14.38 -39.31 2.46
CA LEU A 26 14.58 -40.69 2.02
C LEU A 26 14.64 -41.73 3.17
N GLY A 27 14.64 -41.28 4.42
CA GLY A 27 14.73 -42.13 5.61
C GLY A 27 14.28 -41.43 6.90
N GLU A 28 14.43 -42.10 8.04
CA GLU A 28 14.00 -41.55 9.34
C GLU A 28 14.94 -40.44 9.87
N GLY A 29 16.17 -40.39 9.38
CA GLY A 29 17.21 -39.48 9.84
C GLY A 29 18.11 -40.08 10.91
N VAL A 30 19.11 -39.29 11.29
CA VAL A 30 19.91 -39.47 12.52
C VAL A 30 19.67 -38.25 13.39
N ASP A 31 19.56 -38.46 14.70
CA ASP A 31 19.46 -37.40 15.71
C ASP A 31 20.26 -37.85 16.93
N VAL A 32 21.45 -37.24 17.11
CA VAL A 32 22.42 -37.67 18.13
C VAL A 32 22.77 -36.52 19.05
N VAL A 33 22.66 -36.77 20.36
CA VAL A 33 23.08 -35.85 21.41
C VAL A 33 24.51 -36.17 21.82
N ILE A 34 25.36 -35.15 21.86
CA ILE A 34 26.80 -35.27 22.08
C ILE A 34 27.15 -34.66 23.42
N LYS A 35 27.91 -35.40 24.24
CA LYS A 35 28.39 -34.90 25.53
C LYS A 35 29.53 -33.91 25.34
N PRO A 36 29.35 -32.60 25.61
CA PRO A 36 30.41 -31.62 25.46
C PRO A 36 31.42 -31.67 26.61
N PRO A 37 32.64 -31.13 26.43
CA PRO A 37 33.56 -30.90 27.53
C PRO A 37 32.97 -30.00 28.61
N ALA A 38 33.28 -30.26 29.88
CA ALA A 38 32.76 -29.48 31.02
C ALA A 38 33.05 -27.97 30.92
N GLN A 39 34.19 -27.59 30.32
CA GLN A 39 34.55 -26.20 30.10
C GLN A 39 33.60 -25.48 29.12
N ALA A 40 33.17 -26.16 28.04
CA ALA A 40 32.24 -25.60 27.06
C ALA A 40 30.85 -25.37 27.67
N LEU A 41 30.42 -26.24 28.60
CA LEU A 41 29.19 -26.05 29.37
C LEU A 41 29.30 -24.88 30.35
N ALA A 42 30.45 -24.71 31.01
CA ALA A 42 30.64 -23.66 32.01
C ALA A 42 30.65 -22.25 31.40
N GLN A 43 31.19 -22.10 30.19
CA GLN A 43 31.31 -20.82 29.48
C GLN A 43 30.09 -20.48 28.60
N MET A 44 29.11 -21.38 28.49
CA MET A 44 27.89 -21.17 27.71
C MET A 44 27.16 -19.91 28.20
N ASP A 45 26.88 -18.99 27.28
CA ASP A 45 26.26 -17.72 27.62
C ASP A 45 24.80 -17.89 28.10
N PRO A 46 24.24 -16.89 28.80
CA PRO A 46 22.90 -17.01 29.39
C PRO A 46 21.78 -17.25 28.38
N PHE A 47 21.89 -16.72 27.16
CA PHE A 47 20.87 -16.89 26.13
C PHE A 47 20.86 -18.32 25.61
N VAL A 48 22.03 -18.86 25.23
CA VAL A 48 22.15 -20.25 24.75
C VAL A 48 21.79 -21.24 25.86
N ARG A 49 22.16 -20.96 27.11
CA ARG A 49 21.75 -21.78 28.26
C ARG A 49 20.24 -21.82 28.42
N THR A 50 19.57 -20.67 28.33
CA THR A 50 18.11 -20.59 28.43
C THR A 50 17.44 -21.37 27.30
N MET A 51 17.90 -21.18 26.06
CA MET A 51 17.42 -21.90 24.88
C MET A 51 17.46 -23.43 25.09
N HIS A 52 18.62 -23.97 25.49
CA HIS A 52 18.78 -25.42 25.72
C HIS A 52 18.09 -25.93 26.99
N THR A 53 17.77 -25.05 27.93
CA THR A 53 16.94 -25.40 29.09
C THR A 53 15.48 -25.55 28.64
N THR A 54 14.97 -24.60 27.84
CA THR A 54 13.60 -24.63 27.32
C THR A 54 13.37 -25.79 26.36
N SER A 55 14.37 -26.15 25.54
CA SER A 55 14.27 -27.28 24.60
C SER A 55 14.43 -28.65 25.25
N GLY A 56 14.80 -28.71 26.54
CA GLY A 56 15.10 -29.94 27.27
C GLY A 56 16.49 -30.53 26.99
N LEU A 57 17.23 -30.00 26.01
CA LEU A 57 18.50 -30.57 25.58
C LEU A 57 19.55 -30.62 26.70
N LEU A 58 19.61 -29.63 27.60
CA LEU A 58 20.60 -29.61 28.69
C LEU A 58 20.51 -30.85 29.60
N GLU A 59 19.32 -31.42 29.78
CA GLU A 59 19.11 -32.59 30.64
C GLU A 59 19.62 -33.88 29.96
N GLU A 60 19.65 -33.91 28.62
CA GLU A 60 20.09 -35.05 27.82
C GLU A 60 21.62 -35.11 27.67
N LEU A 61 22.33 -33.97 27.78
CA LEU A 61 23.76 -33.85 27.48
C LEU A 61 24.66 -34.79 28.30
N ASP A 62 24.34 -35.06 29.56
CA ASP A 62 25.19 -35.91 30.41
C ASP A 62 25.18 -37.38 29.94
N GLY A 63 24.07 -37.82 29.36
CA GLY A 63 23.88 -39.13 28.74
C GLY A 63 24.23 -39.18 27.25
N GLY A 64 24.64 -38.06 26.66
CA GLY A 64 25.04 -37.96 25.26
C GLY A 64 26.27 -38.83 24.93
N MET A 65 26.40 -39.17 23.65
CA MET A 65 27.52 -39.98 23.15
C MET A 65 28.79 -39.14 22.92
N THR A 66 29.88 -39.82 22.60
CA THR A 66 31.15 -39.17 22.25
C THR A 66 31.13 -38.67 20.79
N LEU A 67 31.92 -37.62 20.49
CA LEU A 67 32.06 -37.10 19.13
C LEU A 67 32.40 -38.18 18.07
N PRO A 68 33.36 -39.09 18.30
CA PRO A 68 33.65 -40.15 17.32
C PRO A 68 32.47 -41.11 17.08
N GLN A 69 31.63 -41.36 18.09
CA GLN A 69 30.43 -42.18 17.92
C GLN A 69 29.39 -41.46 17.08
N ALA A 70 29.14 -40.19 17.37
CA ALA A 70 28.21 -39.35 16.61
C ALA A 70 28.66 -39.19 15.15
N GLU A 71 29.96 -39.00 14.91
CA GLU A 71 30.55 -38.95 13.58
C GLU A 71 30.29 -40.24 12.80
N GLN A 72 30.57 -41.39 13.42
CA GLN A 72 30.37 -42.69 12.79
C GLN A 72 28.90 -42.94 12.46
N GLU A 73 27.97 -42.66 13.38
CA GLU A 73 26.52 -42.83 13.13
C GLU A 73 26.01 -41.94 12.00
N CYS A 74 26.42 -40.65 11.97
CA CYS A 74 26.06 -39.74 10.89
C CYS A 74 26.64 -40.18 9.54
N LEU A 75 27.89 -40.64 9.53
CA LEU A 75 28.58 -41.13 8.33
C LEU A 75 27.96 -42.42 7.79
N ASP A 76 27.62 -43.35 8.66
CA ASP A 76 26.96 -44.61 8.29
C ASP A 76 25.58 -44.34 7.67
N TYR A 77 24.82 -43.41 8.24
CA TYR A 77 23.53 -43.00 7.67
C TYR A 77 23.67 -42.34 6.30
N VAL A 78 24.55 -41.34 6.15
CA VAL A 78 24.71 -40.65 4.86
C VAL A 78 25.21 -41.61 3.78
N ARG A 79 26.09 -42.56 4.11
CA ARG A 79 26.59 -43.57 3.14
C ARG A 79 25.51 -44.51 2.61
N GLN A 80 24.39 -44.70 3.33
CA GLN A 80 23.27 -45.50 2.82
C GLN A 80 22.61 -44.87 1.60
N TYR A 81 22.52 -43.54 1.56
CA TYR A 81 21.83 -42.79 0.51
C TYR A 81 22.80 -42.08 -0.46
N CYS A 82 24.00 -41.77 -0.01
CA CYS A 82 25.05 -41.08 -0.77
C CYS A 82 26.40 -41.79 -0.54
N PRO A 83 26.61 -42.99 -1.13
CA PRO A 83 27.82 -43.78 -0.89
C PRO A 83 29.08 -43.14 -1.47
N GLU A 84 28.94 -42.31 -2.52
CA GLU A 84 30.06 -41.61 -3.16
C GLU A 84 30.42 -40.32 -2.40
N PRO A 85 31.67 -40.17 -1.92
CA PRO A 85 32.11 -38.94 -1.24
C PRO A 85 32.06 -37.71 -2.15
N GLY A 86 31.77 -36.55 -1.55
CA GLY A 86 31.82 -35.24 -2.21
C GLY A 86 30.63 -34.89 -3.10
N LYS A 87 29.63 -35.78 -3.19
CA LYS A 87 28.45 -35.60 -4.05
C LYS A 87 27.31 -34.81 -3.40
N ALA A 88 26.98 -35.12 -2.15
CA ALA A 88 25.84 -34.53 -1.46
C ALA A 88 26.21 -33.15 -0.87
N PRO A 89 25.59 -32.04 -1.29
CA PRO A 89 25.81 -30.74 -0.65
C PRO A 89 25.18 -30.70 0.74
N LEU A 90 25.81 -29.97 1.66
CA LEU A 90 25.20 -29.66 2.96
C LEU A 90 24.12 -28.57 2.75
N ALA A 91 22.93 -28.75 3.33
CA ALA A 91 21.82 -27.82 3.15
C ALA A 91 21.13 -27.48 4.48
N GLY A 92 20.72 -26.22 4.64
CA GLY A 92 20.02 -25.76 5.84
C GLY A 92 19.94 -24.23 5.93
N ASN A 93 19.27 -23.72 6.96
CA ASN A 93 19.24 -22.29 7.27
C ASN A 93 20.53 -21.84 7.97
N SER A 94 21.21 -20.82 7.45
CA SER A 94 22.44 -20.26 8.02
C SER A 94 23.54 -21.32 8.21
N VAL A 95 23.47 -22.36 7.37
CA VAL A 95 24.21 -23.62 7.50
C VAL A 95 25.72 -23.47 7.30
N GLY A 96 26.16 -22.32 6.79
CA GLY A 96 27.57 -21.94 6.77
C GLY A 96 28.20 -21.94 8.17
N THR A 97 27.42 -21.68 9.22
CA THR A 97 27.90 -21.79 10.61
C THR A 97 28.10 -23.25 11.00
N ASP A 98 27.11 -24.10 10.75
CA ASP A 98 27.17 -25.53 11.07
C ASP A 98 28.34 -26.21 10.35
N ARG A 99 28.57 -25.85 9.08
CA ARG A 99 29.68 -26.37 8.29
C ARG A 99 31.02 -26.21 9.00
N VAL A 100 31.26 -25.06 9.62
CA VAL A 100 32.52 -24.78 10.33
C VAL A 100 32.71 -25.70 11.53
N PHE A 101 31.64 -25.99 12.27
CA PHE A 101 31.71 -26.91 13.41
C PHE A 101 31.86 -28.36 12.95
N LEU A 102 31.17 -28.75 11.87
CA LEU A 102 31.31 -30.09 11.29
C LEU A 102 32.74 -30.33 10.79
N ASP A 103 33.32 -29.41 10.02
CA ASP A 103 34.69 -29.53 9.50
C ASP A 103 35.74 -29.61 10.64
N ARG A 104 35.45 -29.03 11.80
CA ARG A 104 36.35 -29.03 12.98
C ARG A 104 36.20 -30.28 13.84
N ASP A 105 34.96 -30.64 14.16
CA ASP A 105 34.64 -31.62 15.22
C ASP A 105 34.34 -33.03 14.70
N VAL A 106 33.88 -33.14 13.44
CA VAL A 106 33.54 -34.39 12.77
C VAL A 106 34.05 -34.39 11.31
N PRO A 107 35.38 -34.27 11.12
CA PRO A 107 36.00 -34.00 9.82
C PRO A 107 35.85 -35.14 8.79
N GLU A 108 35.74 -36.39 9.20
CA GLU A 108 35.49 -37.52 8.28
C GLU A 108 34.07 -37.47 7.74
N PHE A 109 33.08 -37.16 8.60
CA PHE A 109 31.71 -36.91 8.17
C PHE A 109 31.61 -35.71 7.23
N ALA A 110 32.19 -34.57 7.63
CA ALA A 110 32.17 -33.35 6.83
C ALA A 110 32.91 -33.50 5.48
N GLY A 111 33.99 -34.28 5.46
CA GLY A 111 34.76 -34.61 4.26
C GLY A 111 34.05 -35.57 3.29
N HIS A 112 33.06 -36.33 3.77
CA HIS A 112 32.21 -37.16 2.91
C HIS A 112 31.17 -36.32 2.16
N LEU A 113 30.76 -35.17 2.71
CA LEU A 113 29.87 -34.22 2.05
C LEU A 113 30.61 -33.40 0.97
N SER A 114 29.86 -32.85 0.02
CA SER A 114 30.39 -31.89 -0.94
C SER A 114 30.91 -30.64 -0.23
N TYR A 115 31.90 -29.97 -0.83
CA TYR A 115 32.31 -28.64 -0.39
C TYR A 115 31.25 -27.56 -0.70
N ARG A 116 30.29 -27.87 -1.59
CA ARG A 116 29.18 -26.99 -1.93
C ARG A 116 28.11 -27.05 -0.85
N THR A 117 27.52 -25.90 -0.58
CA THR A 117 26.49 -25.71 0.44
C THR A 117 25.27 -25.03 -0.17
N ILE A 118 24.08 -25.47 0.23
CA ILE A 118 22.81 -24.83 -0.09
C ILE A 118 22.33 -24.09 1.16
N ASP A 119 22.57 -22.78 1.22
CA ASP A 119 22.13 -21.95 2.33
C ASP A 119 20.73 -21.39 2.05
N VAL A 120 19.73 -21.95 2.72
CA VAL A 120 18.32 -21.56 2.58
C VAL A 120 18.12 -20.10 3.02
N SER A 121 18.94 -19.60 3.96
CA SER A 121 18.91 -18.19 4.38
C SER A 121 19.31 -17.24 3.25
N SER A 122 20.06 -17.70 2.24
CA SER A 122 20.35 -16.87 1.05
C SER A 122 19.07 -16.59 0.28
N LEU A 123 18.23 -17.62 0.04
CA LEU A 123 16.94 -17.44 -0.62
C LEU A 123 16.01 -16.56 0.21
N LYS A 124 16.02 -16.69 1.53
CA LYS A 124 15.28 -15.83 2.45
C LYS A 124 15.68 -14.36 2.32
N GLU A 125 16.97 -14.05 2.31
CA GLU A 125 17.47 -12.69 2.15
C GLU A 125 17.14 -12.10 0.77
N LEU A 126 17.14 -12.93 -0.29
CA LEU A 126 16.70 -12.53 -1.62
C LEU A 126 15.19 -12.29 -1.67
N ALA A 127 14.39 -13.18 -1.08
CA ALA A 127 12.94 -13.03 -0.96
C ALA A 127 12.60 -11.69 -0.29
N LYS A 128 13.26 -11.37 0.83
CA LYS A 128 13.06 -10.13 1.56
C LYS A 128 13.27 -8.87 0.71
N ARG A 129 14.21 -8.91 -0.25
CA ARG A 129 14.60 -7.74 -1.05
C ARG A 129 13.87 -7.64 -2.38
N TRP A 130 13.61 -8.77 -3.01
CA TRP A 130 13.06 -8.83 -4.36
C TRP A 130 11.57 -9.14 -4.38
N PHE A 131 11.08 -9.89 -3.40
CA PHE A 131 9.70 -10.35 -3.32
C PHE A 131 9.17 -10.30 -1.88
N PRO A 132 9.00 -9.11 -1.27
CA PRO A 132 8.62 -8.98 0.14
C PRO A 132 7.36 -9.77 0.51
N ARG A 133 6.38 -9.89 -0.41
CA ARG A 133 5.18 -10.72 -0.23
C ARG A 133 5.51 -12.20 0.07
N ALA A 134 6.50 -12.78 -0.61
CA ALA A 134 6.96 -14.13 -0.34
C ALA A 134 7.70 -14.23 1.01
N TYR A 135 8.41 -13.17 1.42
CA TYR A 135 9.09 -13.16 2.71
C TYR A 135 8.10 -13.11 3.89
N TYR A 136 7.13 -12.19 3.89
CA TYR A 136 6.20 -12.03 5.01
C TYR A 136 5.17 -13.18 5.12
N ASN A 137 4.97 -13.95 4.05
CA ASN A 137 4.10 -15.14 4.03
C ASN A 137 4.86 -16.47 4.17
N MET A 138 6.15 -16.43 4.55
CA MET A 138 6.90 -17.67 4.81
C MET A 138 6.27 -18.47 5.97
N PRO A 139 6.32 -19.82 5.93
CA PRO A 139 5.80 -20.65 7.02
C PRO A 139 6.44 -20.31 8.38
N LYS A 140 5.62 -20.23 9.44
CA LYS A 140 6.11 -20.00 10.81
C LYS A 140 6.92 -21.19 11.31
N LYS A 141 8.03 -20.91 12.01
CA LYS A 141 8.85 -21.92 12.71
C LYS A 141 8.24 -22.27 14.06
N ASN A 142 8.16 -23.56 14.37
CA ASN A 142 7.58 -24.15 15.58
C ASN A 142 8.56 -25.10 16.31
N GLY A 143 9.80 -25.24 15.83
CA GLY A 143 10.72 -26.37 16.10
C GLY A 143 11.47 -26.38 17.44
N GLY A 144 11.24 -25.41 18.33
CA GLY A 144 11.78 -25.46 19.70
C GLY A 144 13.31 -25.50 19.83
N HIS A 145 14.05 -25.14 18.78
CA HIS A 145 15.53 -25.14 18.74
C HIS A 145 16.20 -26.51 18.94
N ARG A 146 15.54 -27.59 18.51
CA ARG A 146 16.13 -28.94 18.43
C ARG A 146 16.62 -29.23 17.02
N ALA A 147 17.79 -29.85 16.89
CA ALA A 147 18.46 -30.02 15.60
C ALA A 147 17.57 -30.69 14.54
N LEU A 148 16.86 -31.76 14.89
CA LEU A 148 16.00 -32.48 13.95
C LEU A 148 14.76 -31.68 13.50
N ALA A 149 14.20 -30.86 14.39
CA ALA A 149 13.09 -29.99 14.05
C ALA A 149 13.56 -28.86 13.12
N ASP A 150 14.68 -28.21 13.44
CA ASP A 150 15.23 -27.11 12.67
C ASP A 150 15.62 -27.52 11.23
N ILE A 151 16.14 -28.73 11.01
CA ILE A 151 16.45 -29.22 9.66
C ILE A 151 15.18 -29.55 8.87
N ARG A 152 14.12 -30.08 9.51
CA ARG A 152 12.81 -30.29 8.84
C ARG A 152 12.19 -28.97 8.41
N GLU A 153 12.27 -27.95 9.25
CA GLU A 153 11.81 -26.60 8.92
C GLU A 153 12.61 -26.00 7.78
N SER A 154 13.93 -26.22 7.75
CA SER A 154 14.78 -25.75 6.64
C SER A 154 14.40 -26.41 5.31
N ILE A 155 14.04 -27.70 5.31
CA ILE A 155 13.53 -28.40 4.12
C ILE A 155 12.19 -27.80 3.67
N GLN A 156 11.27 -27.53 4.59
CA GLN A 156 9.97 -26.93 4.26
C GLN A 156 10.13 -25.51 3.70
N GLU A 157 11.00 -24.71 4.31
CA GLU A 157 11.31 -23.35 3.86
C GLU A 157 11.93 -23.36 2.45
N LEU A 158 12.81 -24.33 2.14
CA LEU A 158 13.36 -24.49 0.80
C LEU A 158 12.30 -24.92 -0.24
N LYS A 159 11.36 -25.81 0.13
CA LYS A 159 10.21 -26.17 -0.72
C LYS A 159 9.36 -24.94 -1.04
N TYR A 160 9.08 -24.13 -0.04
CA TYR A 160 8.35 -22.87 -0.21
C TYR A 160 9.05 -21.94 -1.20
N TYR A 161 10.34 -21.67 -1.04
CA TYR A 161 11.07 -20.79 -1.96
C TYR A 161 11.19 -21.37 -3.38
N ARG A 162 11.31 -22.70 -3.53
CA ARG A 162 11.25 -23.34 -4.87
C ARG A 162 9.94 -23.01 -5.58
N GLN A 163 8.82 -23.00 -4.85
CA GLN A 163 7.50 -22.75 -5.42
C GLN A 163 7.26 -21.28 -5.76
N VAL A 164 7.74 -20.35 -4.94
CA VAL A 164 7.35 -18.92 -5.06
C VAL A 164 8.42 -18.00 -5.65
N LEU A 165 9.70 -18.41 -5.67
CA LEU A 165 10.81 -17.58 -6.19
C LEU A 165 11.46 -18.12 -7.46
N LEU A 166 11.33 -19.42 -7.74
CA LEU A 166 11.99 -20.07 -8.86
C LEU A 166 10.98 -20.33 -9.99
N VAL A 167 11.48 -20.35 -11.23
CA VAL A 167 10.66 -20.59 -12.44
C VAL A 167 9.89 -21.91 -12.34
N ALA A 168 8.61 -21.86 -12.72
CA ALA A 168 7.71 -23.01 -12.66
C ALA A 168 8.18 -24.16 -13.56
N GLU A 169 7.89 -25.40 -13.16
CA GLU A 169 8.19 -26.59 -13.95
C GLU A 169 7.46 -26.58 -15.30
N PRO A 170 8.11 -27.05 -16.40
CA PRO A 170 9.38 -27.79 -16.45
C PRO A 170 10.65 -26.92 -16.46
N GLY A 171 10.53 -25.60 -16.23
CA GLY A 171 11.61 -24.63 -16.38
C GLY A 171 11.82 -24.19 -17.83
N PRO A 172 12.70 -23.20 -18.06
CA PRO A 172 13.02 -22.70 -19.40
C PRO A 172 13.69 -23.77 -20.27
N THR A 173 13.34 -23.79 -21.55
CA THR A 173 13.93 -24.63 -22.59
C THR A 173 15.42 -24.35 -22.78
N THR A 174 16.15 -25.29 -23.39
CA THR A 174 17.58 -25.11 -23.71
C THR A 174 17.86 -23.82 -24.51
N ALA A 175 16.95 -23.44 -25.41
CA ALA A 175 17.08 -22.22 -26.18
C ALA A 175 16.92 -20.96 -25.30
N GLU A 176 15.93 -20.94 -24.41
CA GLU A 176 15.68 -19.83 -23.49
C GLU A 176 16.83 -19.63 -22.50
N VAL A 177 17.38 -20.70 -21.92
CA VAL A 177 18.54 -20.58 -21.02
C VAL A 177 19.82 -20.16 -21.75
N GLN A 178 20.02 -20.58 -23.00
CA GLN A 178 21.16 -20.13 -23.82
C GLN A 178 21.04 -18.66 -24.20
N ALA A 179 19.83 -18.19 -24.53
CA ALA A 179 19.58 -16.79 -24.82
C ALA A 179 19.78 -15.91 -23.57
N ALA A 180 19.24 -16.32 -22.42
CA ALA A 180 19.44 -15.63 -21.15
C ALA A 180 20.92 -15.63 -20.73
N ALA A 181 21.64 -16.75 -20.88
CA ALA A 181 23.07 -16.81 -20.55
C ALA A 181 23.88 -15.73 -21.30
N LYS A 182 23.63 -15.56 -22.60
CA LYS A 182 24.30 -14.54 -23.42
C LYS A 182 24.07 -13.11 -22.95
N SER A 183 22.91 -12.79 -22.37
CA SER A 183 22.64 -11.44 -21.85
C SER A 183 23.37 -11.13 -20.53
N PHE A 184 23.91 -12.15 -19.86
CA PHE A 184 24.67 -12.01 -18.62
C PHE A 184 26.14 -12.40 -18.77
N GLU A 185 26.59 -12.73 -20.00
CA GLU A 185 28.01 -12.87 -20.31
C GLU A 185 28.69 -11.51 -20.13
N LEU A 186 29.74 -11.48 -19.31
CA LEU A 186 30.57 -10.29 -19.18
C LEU A 186 31.26 -10.02 -20.52
N PRO A 187 31.33 -8.76 -20.99
CA PRO A 187 32.12 -8.42 -22.16
C PRO A 187 33.56 -8.89 -21.96
N ALA A 188 34.16 -9.49 -22.99
CA ALA A 188 35.59 -9.78 -22.97
C ALA A 188 36.36 -8.46 -22.82
N ASP A 189 37.38 -8.45 -21.95
CA ASP A 189 38.28 -7.31 -21.79
C ASP A 189 38.96 -7.04 -23.15
N ASP A 190 38.56 -5.96 -23.81
CA ASP A 190 39.23 -5.43 -25.00
C ASP A 190 40.59 -4.85 -24.59
N THR A 191 41.57 -5.74 -24.46
CA THR A 191 42.98 -5.39 -24.52
C THR A 191 43.50 -5.70 -25.93
N GLU A 192 43.50 -4.64 -26.74
CA GLU A 192 44.33 -4.37 -27.91
C GLU A 192 44.96 -5.57 -28.66
N THR A 193 44.53 -5.76 -29.91
CA THR A 193 45.46 -5.63 -31.04
C THR A 193 44.71 -5.39 -32.35
N THR A 194 45.03 -4.27 -32.97
CA THR A 194 44.68 -3.86 -34.33
C THR A 194 45.41 -4.75 -35.34
N GLU A 195 44.70 -5.22 -36.39
CA GLU A 195 45.18 -5.21 -37.79
C GLU A 195 44.13 -5.74 -38.81
N ASN A 196 43.84 -4.88 -39.79
CA ASN A 196 43.35 -5.05 -41.17
C ASN A 196 43.00 -6.46 -41.73
N ALA A 197 41.84 -6.58 -42.41
CA ALA A 197 41.74 -6.55 -43.89
C ALA A 197 40.41 -7.12 -44.46
N SER A 198 39.68 -6.26 -45.18
CA SER A 198 39.01 -6.39 -46.50
C SER A 198 38.23 -7.65 -46.97
N THR A 199 37.07 -7.34 -47.59
CA THR A 199 36.36 -8.02 -48.73
C THR A 199 35.75 -9.40 -48.47
N THR A 200 34.55 -9.79 -48.95
CA THR A 200 33.76 -9.50 -50.16
C THR A 200 32.27 -9.82 -49.91
N GLU A 201 31.39 -9.20 -50.70
CA GLU A 201 29.97 -9.55 -50.87
C GLU A 201 29.75 -11.04 -51.22
N ASP A 202 28.68 -11.64 -50.71
CA ASP A 202 27.80 -12.45 -51.55
C ASP A 202 26.36 -12.41 -51.04
N THR A 203 25.44 -12.36 -52.01
CA THR A 203 24.03 -12.02 -51.86
C THR A 203 23.24 -13.30 -52.00
N THR A 204 22.54 -13.72 -50.95
CA THR A 204 21.40 -14.66 -51.10
C THR A 204 20.23 -14.14 -50.31
N VAL A 205 19.32 -13.51 -51.04
CA VAL A 205 17.94 -13.24 -50.64
C VAL A 205 17.18 -14.57 -50.73
N THR A 206 16.81 -15.12 -49.57
CA THR A 206 15.64 -15.99 -49.44
C THR A 206 14.64 -15.27 -48.58
N ILE A 207 13.57 -14.80 -49.24
CA ILE A 207 12.36 -14.30 -48.61
C ILE A 207 11.63 -15.54 -48.11
N ASP A 208 11.60 -15.72 -46.79
CA ASP A 208 10.50 -16.42 -46.14
C ASP A 208 9.97 -15.48 -45.05
N SER A 209 8.65 -15.30 -45.09
CA SER A 209 7.92 -14.32 -44.29
C SER A 209 8.14 -14.50 -42.78
N PRO A 210 8.08 -13.41 -42.00
CA PRO A 210 8.49 -13.43 -40.61
C PRO A 210 7.45 -14.20 -39.79
N ALA A 211 7.86 -15.32 -39.20
CA ALA A 211 7.19 -15.83 -38.01
C ALA A 211 7.60 -14.90 -36.86
N VAL A 212 6.85 -13.79 -36.77
CA VAL A 212 6.84 -12.87 -35.64
C VAL A 212 6.28 -13.64 -34.45
N GLU A 213 7.14 -14.07 -33.53
CA GLU A 213 6.78 -14.09 -32.12
C GLU A 213 7.78 -13.23 -31.37
N SER A 214 7.50 -11.94 -31.52
CA SER A 214 7.89 -10.83 -30.66
C SER A 214 7.83 -11.24 -29.18
N ALA A 215 9.00 -11.36 -28.55
CA ALA A 215 9.10 -11.01 -27.14
C ALA A 215 8.75 -9.52 -27.06
N ALA A 216 7.48 -9.23 -26.75
CA ALA A 216 6.99 -7.86 -26.66
C ALA A 216 7.86 -7.13 -25.64
N ALA A 217 8.59 -6.11 -26.08
CA ALA A 217 9.24 -5.18 -25.18
C ALA A 217 8.19 -4.71 -24.17
N ALA A 218 8.48 -4.83 -22.87
CA ALA A 218 7.53 -4.46 -21.82
C ALA A 218 7.03 -3.04 -22.10
N ARG A 219 5.73 -2.91 -22.40
CA ARG A 219 5.08 -1.64 -22.78
C ARG A 219 5.37 -0.59 -21.71
N THR A 220 5.74 0.62 -22.11
CA THR A 220 5.85 1.77 -21.20
C THR A 220 4.51 1.99 -20.49
N PRO A 221 4.47 2.02 -19.15
CA PRO A 221 3.22 2.25 -18.42
C PRO A 221 2.60 3.61 -18.75
N TRP A 222 1.27 3.73 -18.73
CA TRP A 222 0.59 5.00 -19.08
C TRP A 222 1.04 6.19 -18.23
N LEU A 223 1.37 5.97 -16.96
CA LEU A 223 1.92 6.97 -16.04
C LEU A 223 3.20 7.64 -16.58
N ASP A 224 3.92 6.97 -17.48
CA ASP A 224 5.15 7.43 -18.10
C ASP A 224 4.97 7.96 -19.53
N VAL A 225 3.77 7.84 -20.10
CA VAL A 225 3.48 8.24 -21.48
C VAL A 225 3.04 9.72 -21.51
N PRO A 226 3.76 10.62 -22.20
CA PRO A 226 3.37 12.04 -22.27
C PRO A 226 1.96 12.26 -22.83
N ALA A 227 1.55 11.48 -23.83
CA ALA A 227 0.21 11.57 -24.41
C ALA A 227 -0.90 11.28 -23.40
N HIS A 228 -0.66 10.35 -22.45
CA HIS A 228 -1.61 10.08 -21.36
C HIS A 228 -1.74 11.29 -20.42
N ARG A 229 -0.63 11.94 -20.08
CA ARG A 229 -0.65 13.16 -19.25
C ARG A 229 -1.40 14.30 -19.93
N THR A 230 -1.23 14.46 -21.24
CA THR A 230 -2.01 15.43 -22.03
C THR A 230 -3.49 15.09 -22.04
N TRP A 231 -3.85 13.80 -22.12
CA TRP A 231 -5.24 13.37 -22.05
C TRP A 231 -5.86 13.68 -20.68
N LEU A 232 -5.17 13.35 -19.57
CA LEU A 232 -5.59 13.71 -18.22
C LEU A 232 -5.74 15.23 -18.05
N GLU A 233 -4.86 16.03 -18.66
CA GLU A 233 -4.97 17.48 -18.63
C GLU A 233 -6.28 17.98 -19.27
N GLY A 234 -6.64 17.44 -20.43
CA GLY A 234 -7.90 17.78 -21.11
C GLY A 234 -9.12 17.41 -20.27
N GLU A 235 -9.15 16.17 -19.76
CA GLU A 235 -10.22 15.71 -18.89
C GLU A 235 -10.37 16.58 -17.63
N GLY A 236 -9.26 16.94 -16.99
CA GLY A 236 -9.27 17.81 -15.81
C GLY A 236 -9.77 19.22 -16.11
N ASP A 237 -9.44 19.77 -17.29
CA ASP A 237 -9.92 21.07 -17.72
C ASP A 237 -11.44 21.05 -17.99
N ASP A 238 -11.95 19.99 -18.62
CA ASP A 238 -13.39 19.84 -18.90
C ASP A 238 -14.20 19.70 -17.60
N LEU A 239 -13.71 18.96 -16.61
CA LEU A 239 -14.30 18.85 -15.27
C LEU A 239 -14.38 20.21 -14.56
N LEU A 240 -13.31 21.02 -14.62
CA LEU A 240 -13.31 22.36 -14.01
C LEU A 240 -14.30 23.30 -14.69
N VAL A 241 -14.42 23.24 -16.02
CA VAL A 241 -15.40 24.02 -16.78
C VAL A 241 -16.82 23.62 -16.39
N PHE A 242 -17.12 22.32 -16.35
CA PHE A 242 -18.41 21.80 -15.90
C PHE A 242 -18.77 22.32 -14.51
N ALA A 243 -17.83 22.29 -13.56
CA ALA A 243 -18.06 22.74 -12.19
C ALA A 243 -18.41 24.23 -12.08
N THR A 244 -18.07 25.08 -13.08
CA THR A 244 -18.32 26.53 -12.99
C THR A 244 -19.79 26.91 -12.89
N GLU A 245 -20.69 26.06 -13.41
CA GLU A 245 -22.14 26.26 -13.36
C GLU A 245 -22.69 26.16 -11.94
N SER A 246 -21.94 25.59 -10.99
CA SER A 246 -22.39 25.43 -9.60
C SER A 246 -22.38 26.73 -8.79
N ALA A 247 -21.79 27.83 -9.28
CA ALA A 247 -21.66 29.05 -8.47
C ALA A 247 -23.01 29.71 -8.17
N ARG A 248 -23.31 29.92 -6.88
CA ARG A 248 -24.56 30.55 -6.43
C ARG A 248 -24.40 32.03 -6.09
N GLU A 249 -25.37 32.85 -6.45
CA GLU A 249 -25.37 34.28 -6.09
C GLU A 249 -25.60 34.53 -4.58
N ASP A 250 -26.35 33.65 -3.92
CA ASP A 250 -26.65 33.72 -2.48
C ASP A 250 -25.55 33.09 -1.60
N GLY A 251 -24.43 32.70 -2.20
CA GLY A 251 -23.27 32.11 -1.53
C GLY A 251 -23.21 30.58 -1.65
N GLY A 252 -21.99 30.06 -1.70
CA GLY A 252 -21.70 28.65 -1.84
C GLY A 252 -21.74 28.14 -3.28
N PHE A 253 -21.75 26.82 -3.41
CA PHE A 253 -21.89 26.11 -4.67
C PHE A 253 -23.10 25.19 -4.63
N ALA A 254 -23.83 25.10 -5.73
CA ALA A 254 -25.03 24.31 -5.92
C ALA A 254 -24.69 22.86 -6.27
N TRP A 255 -25.64 22.00 -5.93
CA TRP A 255 -25.71 20.65 -6.48
C TRP A 255 -25.96 20.73 -7.99
N LEU A 256 -25.16 20.04 -8.81
CA LEU A 256 -25.39 19.95 -10.24
C LEU A 256 -26.21 18.70 -10.58
N ASP A 257 -27.19 18.85 -11.46
CA ASP A 257 -28.02 17.75 -11.93
C ASP A 257 -27.29 16.89 -12.99
N GLU A 258 -28.00 15.96 -13.61
CA GLU A 258 -27.46 15.04 -14.63
C GLU A 258 -26.95 15.77 -15.90
N ASN A 259 -27.47 16.96 -16.18
CA ASN A 259 -27.12 17.79 -17.33
C ASN A 259 -26.09 18.88 -16.98
N GLY A 260 -25.64 18.94 -15.72
CA GLY A 260 -24.74 19.98 -15.23
C GLY A 260 -25.42 21.31 -14.93
N GLU A 261 -26.75 21.33 -14.83
CA GLU A 261 -27.48 22.52 -14.41
C GLU A 261 -27.51 22.62 -12.88
N ALA A 262 -27.37 23.84 -12.35
CA ALA A 262 -27.44 24.07 -10.91
C ALA A 262 -28.87 23.89 -10.36
N ASP A 263 -29.04 22.92 -9.47
CA ASP A 263 -30.27 22.73 -8.69
C ASP A 263 -30.30 23.76 -7.55
N LEU A 264 -30.90 24.91 -7.83
CA LEU A 264 -31.02 26.02 -6.88
C LEU A 264 -32.14 25.82 -5.85
N ASP A 265 -33.02 24.83 -6.04
CA ASP A 265 -34.08 24.48 -5.09
C ASP A 265 -33.49 23.71 -3.88
N ARG A 266 -32.30 23.12 -4.04
CA ARG A 266 -31.52 22.52 -2.95
C ARG A 266 -30.74 23.58 -2.15
N PRO A 267 -30.54 23.34 -0.84
CA PRO A 267 -29.60 24.12 -0.07
C PRO A 267 -28.17 23.91 -0.60
N SER A 268 -27.33 24.92 -0.42
CA SER A 268 -25.90 24.77 -0.64
C SER A 268 -25.29 24.03 0.54
N GLU A 269 -24.75 22.84 0.25
CA GLU A 269 -24.05 22.01 1.21
C GLU A 269 -22.64 22.57 1.49
N LEU A 270 -22.22 22.55 2.77
CA LEU A 270 -20.90 23.02 3.17
C LEU A 270 -19.79 22.20 2.49
N TRP A 271 -19.93 20.87 2.50
CA TRP A 271 -18.92 19.98 1.95
C TRP A 271 -18.77 20.13 0.42
N ILE A 272 -19.86 20.32 -0.33
CA ILE A 272 -19.81 20.66 -1.77
C ILE A 272 -19.10 21.99 -1.96
N THR A 273 -19.47 23.00 -1.17
CA THR A 273 -18.86 24.33 -1.27
C THR A 273 -17.35 24.27 -1.07
N CYS A 274 -16.90 23.52 -0.07
CA CYS A 274 -15.49 23.31 0.19
C CYS A 274 -14.78 22.53 -0.93
N ARG A 275 -15.37 21.44 -1.40
CA ARG A 275 -14.85 20.61 -2.51
C ARG A 275 -14.65 21.42 -3.80
N MET A 276 -15.63 22.23 -4.17
CA MET A 276 -15.54 23.11 -5.34
C MET A 276 -14.47 24.20 -5.13
N THR A 277 -14.43 24.82 -3.95
CA THR A 277 -13.40 25.82 -3.60
C THR A 277 -12.00 25.24 -3.74
N HIS A 278 -11.80 24.00 -3.27
CA HIS A 278 -10.55 23.26 -3.43
C HIS A 278 -10.20 23.07 -4.91
N CYS A 279 -11.13 22.53 -5.72
CA CYS A 279 -10.90 22.29 -7.14
C CYS A 279 -10.52 23.57 -7.90
N PHE A 280 -11.25 24.67 -7.69
CA PHE A 280 -10.96 25.94 -8.33
C PHE A 280 -9.63 26.56 -7.86
N ALA A 281 -9.23 26.36 -6.61
CA ALA A 281 -7.91 26.78 -6.12
C ALA A 281 -6.79 25.99 -6.82
N LEU A 282 -6.95 24.68 -7.03
CA LEU A 282 -6.00 23.87 -7.80
C LEU A 282 -5.97 24.28 -9.29
N GLY A 283 -7.13 24.50 -9.91
CA GLY A 283 -7.22 25.01 -11.28
C GLY A 283 -6.50 26.35 -11.46
N HIS A 284 -6.63 27.26 -10.48
CA HIS A 284 -5.87 28.51 -10.46
C HIS A 284 -4.35 28.26 -10.38
N LEU A 285 -3.90 27.35 -9.51
CA LEU A 285 -2.49 26.98 -9.37
C LEU A 285 -1.92 26.33 -10.64
N MET A 286 -2.75 25.65 -11.43
CA MET A 286 -2.41 25.11 -12.75
C MET A 286 -2.33 26.19 -13.86
N GLY A 287 -2.53 27.47 -13.51
CA GLY A 287 -2.43 28.58 -14.45
C GLY A 287 -3.64 28.73 -15.38
N ARG A 288 -4.77 28.11 -15.04
CA ARG A 288 -5.99 28.23 -15.82
C ARG A 288 -6.71 29.55 -15.53
N PRO A 289 -7.06 30.34 -16.57
CA PRO A 289 -7.77 31.61 -16.39
C PRO A 289 -9.11 31.43 -15.68
N GLU A 290 -9.61 32.52 -15.08
CA GLU A 290 -10.93 32.61 -14.44
C GLU A 290 -11.14 31.78 -13.16
N PHE A 291 -10.52 30.60 -12.97
CA PHE A 291 -10.82 29.77 -11.79
C PHE A 291 -10.48 30.43 -10.44
N GLY A 292 -9.55 31.38 -10.41
CA GLY A 292 -9.26 32.16 -9.21
C GLY A 292 -10.49 32.92 -8.65
N ARG A 293 -11.43 33.37 -9.50
CA ARG A 293 -12.64 34.08 -9.03
C ARG A 293 -13.63 33.16 -8.35
N PHE A 294 -13.69 31.89 -8.76
CA PHE A 294 -14.53 30.88 -8.11
C PHE A 294 -13.92 30.44 -6.78
N ALA A 295 -12.59 30.30 -6.70
CA ALA A 295 -11.92 30.09 -5.42
C ALA A 295 -12.19 31.26 -4.44
N ASP A 296 -12.16 32.51 -4.91
CA ASP A 296 -12.51 33.68 -4.09
C ASP A 296 -13.97 33.67 -3.63
N HIS A 297 -14.90 33.30 -4.52
CA HIS A 297 -16.31 33.13 -4.19
C HIS A 297 -16.51 32.09 -3.08
N GLY A 298 -15.83 30.95 -3.19
CA GLY A 298 -15.83 29.90 -2.18
C GLY A 298 -15.31 30.40 -0.83
N VAL A 299 -14.14 31.04 -0.80
CA VAL A 299 -13.57 31.61 0.44
C VAL A 299 -14.50 32.67 1.04
N ALA A 300 -15.10 33.54 0.22
CA ALA A 300 -16.06 34.53 0.69
C ALA A 300 -17.32 33.90 1.29
N SER A 301 -17.82 32.83 0.68
CA SER A 301 -18.99 32.08 1.16
C SER A 301 -18.71 31.40 2.49
N LEU A 302 -17.56 30.76 2.63
CA LEU A 302 -17.12 30.11 3.87
C LEU A 302 -16.87 31.12 5.00
N ARG A 303 -16.43 32.35 4.68
CA ARG A 303 -16.27 33.43 5.68
C ARG A 303 -17.57 34.20 5.96
N GLY A 304 -18.59 34.00 5.14
CA GLY A 304 -19.85 34.71 5.14
C GLY A 304 -20.99 33.80 5.57
N VAL A 305 -21.82 33.39 4.61
CA VAL A 305 -23.12 32.71 4.84
C VAL A 305 -23.00 31.40 5.63
N PHE A 306 -21.90 30.66 5.48
CA PHE A 306 -21.69 29.42 6.24
C PHE A 306 -21.15 29.64 7.65
N ARG A 307 -20.51 30.79 7.92
CA ARG A 307 -19.81 31.04 9.19
C ARG A 307 -20.82 31.41 10.27
N ASP A 308 -20.84 30.66 11.36
CA ASP A 308 -21.65 31.00 12.52
C ASP A 308 -20.91 32.05 13.37
N ALA A 309 -21.33 33.30 13.26
CA ALA A 309 -20.72 34.40 14.01
C ALA A 309 -21.04 34.37 15.52
N GLU A 310 -22.02 33.57 15.95
CA GLU A 310 -22.46 33.51 17.35
C GLU A 310 -21.72 32.41 18.13
N HIS A 311 -21.65 31.20 17.57
CA HIS A 311 -21.05 30.03 18.24
C HIS A 311 -19.70 29.59 17.65
N GLY A 312 -19.27 30.21 16.54
CA GLY A 312 -18.11 29.77 15.77
C GLY A 312 -18.41 28.53 14.93
N GLY A 313 -17.42 28.13 14.13
CA GLY A 313 -17.58 27.03 13.18
C GLY A 313 -18.49 27.37 12.00
N TRP A 314 -18.90 26.33 11.26
CA TRP A 314 -19.67 26.45 10.03
C TRP A 314 -20.98 25.66 10.12
N PHE A 315 -22.05 26.20 9.56
CA PHE A 315 -23.32 25.49 9.37
C PHE A 315 -23.16 24.40 8.31
N ALA A 316 -23.89 23.29 8.45
CA ALA A 316 -23.81 22.18 7.50
C ALA A 316 -24.40 22.53 6.13
N SER A 317 -25.46 23.34 6.08
CA SER A 317 -26.03 23.83 4.83
C SER A 317 -26.74 25.19 4.96
N VAL A 318 -26.82 25.92 3.84
CA VAL A 318 -27.46 27.25 3.76
C VAL A 318 -28.35 27.38 2.53
N ALA A 319 -29.41 28.19 2.61
CA ALA A 319 -30.25 28.55 1.46
C ALA A 319 -30.73 29.99 1.58
N GLY A 320 -30.66 30.77 0.49
CA GLY A 320 -31.03 32.18 0.52
C GLY A 320 -30.14 33.02 1.45
N GLY A 321 -28.92 32.58 1.71
CA GLY A 321 -27.97 33.20 2.63
C GLY A 321 -28.21 32.93 4.12
N GLU A 322 -29.17 32.08 4.47
CA GLU A 322 -29.51 31.72 5.85
C GLU A 322 -29.25 30.23 6.14
N PRO A 323 -28.92 29.83 7.38
CA PRO A 323 -28.69 28.43 7.74
C PRO A 323 -29.97 27.59 7.61
N VAL A 324 -29.83 26.39 7.03
CA VAL A 324 -30.90 25.38 6.92
C VAL A 324 -30.64 24.22 7.85
N ASP A 325 -29.41 23.69 7.84
CA ASP A 325 -28.90 22.75 8.84
C ASP A 325 -27.77 23.44 9.61
N ASP A 326 -28.01 23.69 10.90
CA ASP A 326 -27.09 24.40 11.78
C ASP A 326 -26.20 23.49 12.63
N SER A 327 -26.25 22.18 12.39
CA SER A 327 -25.34 21.21 13.01
C SER A 327 -23.89 21.48 12.61
N LYS A 328 -22.96 21.05 13.48
CA LYS A 328 -21.52 21.22 13.30
C LYS A 328 -20.89 19.85 13.05
N GLN A 329 -20.60 19.54 11.79
CA GLN A 329 -20.17 18.22 11.38
C GLN A 329 -18.65 18.18 11.15
N ALA A 330 -17.94 17.28 11.82
CA ALA A 330 -16.48 17.13 11.66
C ALA A 330 -16.11 16.80 10.20
N TYR A 331 -16.93 16.00 9.52
CA TYR A 331 -16.75 15.67 8.10
C TYR A 331 -16.69 16.93 7.24
N ALA A 332 -17.74 17.76 7.29
CA ALA A 332 -17.80 18.98 6.49
C ALA A 332 -16.75 20.01 6.94
N HIS A 333 -16.45 20.08 8.24
CA HIS A 333 -15.41 20.94 8.80
C HIS A 333 -14.00 20.58 8.31
N ALA A 334 -13.69 19.28 8.15
CA ALA A 334 -12.43 18.86 7.55
C ALA A 334 -12.25 19.42 6.13
N PHE A 335 -13.33 19.43 5.34
CA PHE A 335 -13.32 20.06 4.03
C PHE A 335 -13.15 21.59 4.07
N VAL A 336 -13.59 22.29 5.13
CA VAL A 336 -13.28 23.72 5.32
C VAL A 336 -11.77 23.92 5.44
N VAL A 337 -11.09 23.08 6.23
CA VAL A 337 -9.62 23.12 6.37
C VAL A 337 -8.94 22.84 5.03
N LEU A 338 -9.38 21.81 4.28
CA LEU A 338 -8.81 21.48 2.97
C LEU A 338 -8.98 22.61 1.94
N ALA A 339 -10.18 23.16 1.84
CA ALA A 339 -10.49 24.29 0.95
C ALA A 339 -9.63 25.51 1.30
N ALA A 340 -9.55 25.84 2.59
CA ALA A 340 -8.78 26.98 3.06
C ALA A 340 -7.26 26.79 2.88
N ALA A 341 -6.74 25.57 3.07
CA ALA A 341 -5.35 25.23 2.80
C ALA A 341 -5.02 25.40 1.31
N SER A 342 -5.88 24.90 0.45
CA SER A 342 -5.70 24.98 -1.01
C SER A 342 -5.79 26.42 -1.52
N ALA A 343 -6.77 27.18 -1.05
CA ALA A 343 -6.90 28.60 -1.35
C ALA A 343 -5.73 29.44 -0.79
N THR A 344 -5.16 29.03 0.36
CA THR A 344 -3.96 29.67 0.93
C THR A 344 -2.73 29.39 0.07
N ALA A 345 -2.55 28.15 -0.40
CA ALA A 345 -1.48 27.81 -1.34
C ALA A 345 -1.58 28.62 -2.65
N ALA A 346 -2.82 28.81 -3.13
CA ALA A 346 -3.18 29.62 -4.29
C ALA A 346 -3.08 31.14 -4.05
N GLY A 347 -2.74 31.60 -2.84
CA GLY A 347 -2.60 33.02 -2.52
C GLY A 347 -3.92 33.81 -2.61
N ARG A 348 -5.07 33.16 -2.43
CA ARG A 348 -6.38 33.81 -2.57
C ARG A 348 -6.71 34.73 -1.39
N PRO A 349 -7.42 35.86 -1.61
CA PRO A 349 -7.74 36.82 -0.55
C PRO A 349 -8.54 36.20 0.59
N GLY A 350 -8.13 36.46 1.84
CA GLY A 350 -8.84 35.99 3.04
C GLY A 350 -8.66 34.50 3.37
N ALA A 351 -8.00 33.71 2.50
CA ALA A 351 -7.84 32.27 2.68
C ALA A 351 -7.01 31.91 3.91
N ARG A 352 -5.89 32.62 4.16
CA ARG A 352 -5.05 32.32 5.33
C ARG A 352 -5.79 32.47 6.66
N GLY A 353 -6.54 33.56 6.80
CA GLY A 353 -7.34 33.78 8.00
C GLY A 353 -8.49 32.78 8.16
N LEU A 354 -9.04 32.28 7.05
CA LEU A 354 -10.02 31.19 7.08
C LEU A 354 -9.37 29.88 7.54
N LEU A 355 -8.17 29.57 7.06
CA LEU A 355 -7.42 28.37 7.46
C LEU A 355 -7.07 28.40 8.94
N ASP A 356 -6.60 29.53 9.44
CA ASP A 356 -6.25 29.71 10.86
C ASP A 356 -7.47 29.45 11.75
N GLU A 357 -8.62 30.04 11.42
CA GLU A 357 -9.88 29.85 12.16
C GLU A 357 -10.38 28.39 12.08
N ALA A 358 -10.31 27.78 10.89
CA ALA A 358 -10.78 26.41 10.70
C ALA A 358 -9.90 25.39 11.47
N LEU A 359 -8.59 25.60 11.51
CA LEU A 359 -7.68 24.77 12.30
C LEU A 359 -7.88 24.96 13.80
N GLU A 360 -8.15 26.18 14.27
CA GLU A 360 -8.50 26.45 15.66
C GLU A 360 -9.78 25.72 16.08
N VAL A 361 -10.86 25.82 15.28
CA VAL A 361 -12.11 25.10 15.55
C VAL A 361 -11.91 23.58 15.52
N LEU A 362 -11.11 23.06 14.58
CA LEU A 362 -10.78 21.63 14.53
C LEU A 362 -10.12 21.17 15.83
N ASP A 363 -9.10 21.91 16.29
CA ASP A 363 -8.29 21.56 17.46
C ASP A 363 -9.09 21.69 18.77
N GLU A 364 -9.92 22.73 18.89
CA GLU A 364 -10.66 23.01 20.12
C GLU A 364 -11.98 22.24 20.26
N LYS A 365 -12.63 21.90 19.14
CA LYS A 365 -13.99 21.34 19.15
C LYS A 365 -14.05 19.90 18.71
N PHE A 366 -13.41 19.57 17.59
CA PHE A 366 -13.58 18.27 16.97
C PHE A 366 -12.52 17.25 17.39
N PHE A 367 -11.29 17.67 17.67
CA PHE A 367 -10.22 16.74 18.00
C PHE A 367 -10.22 16.33 19.48
N ASP A 368 -10.51 15.07 19.77
CA ASP A 368 -10.37 14.49 21.11
C ASP A 368 -8.92 13.99 21.31
N SER A 369 -8.13 14.81 22.00
CA SER A 369 -6.74 14.49 22.32
C SER A 369 -6.54 13.21 23.14
N SER A 370 -7.54 12.77 23.90
CA SER A 370 -7.46 11.54 24.69
C SER A 370 -7.63 10.29 23.83
N ALA A 371 -8.50 10.36 22.82
CA ALA A 371 -8.70 9.32 21.84
C ALA A 371 -7.67 9.35 20.69
N GLY A 372 -7.05 10.51 20.46
CA GLY A 372 -6.17 10.76 19.31
C GLY A 372 -6.91 10.85 17.98
N MET A 373 -8.21 11.16 18.02
CA MET A 373 -9.15 11.10 16.89
C MET A 373 -10.13 12.27 16.93
N SER A 374 -10.71 12.63 15.78
CA SER A 374 -11.83 13.55 15.73
C SER A 374 -13.14 12.85 16.12
N VAL A 375 -13.97 13.56 16.89
CA VAL A 375 -15.39 13.22 17.10
C VAL A 375 -16.20 13.54 15.84
N ASP A 376 -17.50 13.26 15.85
CA ASP A 376 -18.34 13.32 14.64
C ASP A 376 -19.14 14.63 14.52
N THR A 377 -20.36 14.67 15.04
CA THR A 377 -21.26 15.82 14.86
C THR A 377 -21.66 16.44 16.20
N PHE A 378 -21.71 17.76 16.26
CA PHE A 378 -22.28 18.51 17.38
C PHE A 378 -23.56 19.23 16.97
N ASP A 379 -24.38 19.56 17.97
CA ASP A 379 -25.37 20.62 17.85
C ASP A 379 -24.71 21.98 17.53
N ARG A 380 -25.52 22.96 17.13
CA ARG A 380 -25.03 24.31 16.77
C ARG A 380 -24.13 24.94 17.83
N THR A 381 -24.38 24.68 19.11
CA THR A 381 -23.69 25.35 20.22
C THR A 381 -22.41 24.66 20.68
N PHE A 382 -22.03 23.53 20.06
CA PHE A 382 -20.91 22.66 20.50
C PHE A 382 -21.07 22.14 21.94
N THR A 383 -22.30 21.91 22.40
CA THR A 383 -22.58 21.42 23.76
C THR A 383 -22.96 19.94 23.80
N GLU A 384 -23.62 19.44 22.76
CA GLU A 384 -24.05 18.05 22.64
C GLU A 384 -23.38 17.43 21.41
N CYS A 385 -22.44 16.51 21.65
CA CYS A 385 -21.86 15.68 20.61
C CYS A 385 -22.73 14.44 20.40
N GLU A 386 -22.95 14.07 19.14
CA GLU A 386 -23.57 12.81 18.77
C GLU A 386 -22.84 11.64 19.44
N ALA A 387 -23.61 10.66 19.92
CA ALA A 387 -23.10 9.44 20.53
C ALA A 387 -22.64 8.42 19.46
N TYR A 388 -21.86 8.89 18.49
CA TYR A 388 -21.32 8.14 17.36
C TYR A 388 -19.92 8.66 17.01
N ARG A 389 -19.03 7.76 16.56
CA ARG A 389 -17.69 8.10 16.06
C ARG A 389 -17.51 7.44 14.69
N GLY A 390 -17.14 8.25 13.70
CA GLY A 390 -16.96 7.81 12.32
C GLY A 390 -15.51 7.90 11.85
N ILE A 391 -15.04 6.86 11.15
CA ILE A 391 -13.72 6.89 10.49
C ILE A 391 -13.74 7.76 9.24
N ASN A 392 -14.86 7.81 8.52
CA ASN A 392 -15.05 8.71 7.38
C ASN A 392 -14.67 10.19 7.69
N ALA A 393 -15.17 10.78 8.78
CA ALA A 393 -14.79 12.14 9.18
C ALA A 393 -13.29 12.27 9.54
N ASN A 394 -12.70 11.22 10.12
CA ASN A 394 -11.28 11.16 10.47
C ASN A 394 -10.38 11.04 9.23
N MET A 395 -10.83 10.33 8.19
CA MET A 395 -10.14 10.20 6.91
C MET A 395 -9.96 11.56 6.23
N HIS A 396 -11.05 12.33 6.09
CA HIS A 396 -10.95 13.66 5.51
C HIS A 396 -10.27 14.67 6.45
N THR A 397 -10.34 14.46 7.77
CA THR A 397 -9.51 15.23 8.72
C THR A 397 -8.03 15.00 8.43
N VAL A 398 -7.61 13.76 8.21
CA VAL A 398 -6.24 13.42 7.83
C VAL A 398 -5.85 14.09 6.51
N GLU A 399 -6.68 13.98 5.47
CA GLU A 399 -6.46 14.64 4.18
C GLU A 399 -6.24 16.15 4.34
N ALA A 400 -7.12 16.81 5.08
CA ALA A 400 -7.05 18.24 5.33
C ALA A 400 -5.81 18.64 6.13
N LEU A 401 -5.44 17.84 7.14
CA LEU A 401 -4.26 18.10 7.98
C LEU A 401 -2.94 17.90 7.24
N LEU A 402 -2.86 16.95 6.30
CA LEU A 402 -1.69 16.83 5.42
C LEU A 402 -1.54 18.06 4.53
N SER A 403 -2.64 18.54 3.93
CA SER A 403 -2.61 19.78 3.15
C SER A 403 -2.26 21.00 4.01
N ALA A 404 -2.81 21.10 5.22
CA ALA A 404 -2.48 22.16 6.15
C ALA A 404 -0.99 22.12 6.53
N ALA A 405 -0.42 20.95 6.83
CA ALA A 405 1.00 20.81 7.17
C ALA A 405 1.92 21.37 6.09
N ASP A 406 1.67 21.06 4.82
CA ASP A 406 2.50 21.52 3.69
C ASP A 406 2.34 23.02 3.40
N VAL A 407 1.15 23.56 3.63
CA VAL A 407 0.84 24.96 3.35
C VAL A 407 1.28 25.88 4.48
N THR A 408 1.13 25.46 5.75
CA THR A 408 1.54 26.25 6.91
C THR A 408 2.99 26.01 7.31
N GLY A 409 3.57 24.87 6.95
CA GLY A 409 4.88 24.42 7.41
C GLY A 409 4.90 23.97 8.87
N GLU A 410 3.74 23.81 9.51
CA GLU A 410 3.65 23.43 10.92
C GLU A 410 3.59 21.90 11.09
N ARG A 411 4.67 21.35 11.63
CA ARG A 411 4.83 19.90 11.84
C ARG A 411 3.70 19.23 12.63
N ARG A 412 3.08 19.95 13.58
CA ARG A 412 2.01 19.41 14.44
C ARG A 412 0.83 18.83 13.65
N TRP A 413 0.53 19.38 12.46
CA TRP A 413 -0.58 18.90 11.64
C TRP A 413 -0.24 17.56 10.98
N LEU A 414 1.00 17.36 10.53
CA LEU A 414 1.50 16.07 10.06
C LEU A 414 1.49 15.03 11.19
N ASP A 415 2.01 15.38 12.36
CA ASP A 415 2.04 14.45 13.51
C ASP A 415 0.62 14.03 13.92
N ARG A 416 -0.34 14.96 13.88
CA ARG A 416 -1.74 14.66 14.17
C ARG A 416 -2.37 13.75 13.11
N ALA A 417 -2.14 14.01 11.83
CA ALA A 417 -2.60 13.15 10.75
C ALA A 417 -2.04 11.72 10.92
N VAL A 418 -0.75 11.58 11.22
CA VAL A 418 -0.10 10.29 11.48
C VAL A 418 -0.69 9.60 12.72
N GLY A 419 -1.02 10.34 13.77
CA GLY A 419 -1.69 9.81 14.97
C GLY A 419 -3.05 9.18 14.65
N ILE A 420 -3.87 9.90 13.88
CA ILE A 420 -5.19 9.40 13.42
C ILE A 420 -5.00 8.15 12.54
N MET A 421 -4.05 8.18 11.58
CA MET A 421 -3.75 7.02 10.73
C MET A 421 -3.28 5.80 11.55
N THR A 422 -2.50 6.01 12.60
CA THR A 422 -2.03 4.92 13.47
C THR A 422 -3.22 4.22 14.13
N ARG A 423 -4.17 4.99 14.67
CA ARG A 423 -5.41 4.46 15.26
C ARG A 423 -6.29 3.77 14.22
N ALA A 424 -6.62 4.47 13.14
CA ALA A 424 -7.54 3.96 12.12
C ALA A 424 -6.99 2.72 11.40
N ILE A 425 -5.71 2.75 11.01
CA ILE A 425 -5.15 1.75 10.09
C ILE A 425 -4.27 0.73 10.82
N ASP A 426 -3.26 1.18 11.57
CA ASP A 426 -2.33 0.25 12.22
C ASP A 426 -2.96 -0.51 13.40
N GLU A 427 -4.00 0.05 14.01
CA GLU A 427 -4.76 -0.60 15.09
C GLU A 427 -6.09 -1.18 14.60
N PHE A 428 -7.05 -0.37 14.12
CA PHE A 428 -8.40 -0.85 13.80
C PHE A 428 -8.47 -1.71 12.53
N ALA A 429 -7.98 -1.22 11.40
CA ALA A 429 -7.97 -2.01 10.16
C ALA A 429 -7.14 -3.28 10.34
N ARG A 430 -5.90 -3.16 10.83
CA ARG A 430 -5.02 -4.31 11.09
C ARG A 430 -5.67 -5.34 12.02
N GLY A 431 -6.35 -4.88 13.08
CA GLY A 431 -7.07 -5.72 14.03
C GLY A 431 -8.26 -6.47 13.44
N ASN A 432 -8.75 -6.05 12.26
CA ASN A 432 -9.90 -6.63 11.58
C ASN A 432 -9.55 -7.13 10.16
N ASP A 433 -8.38 -7.77 10.01
CA ASP A 433 -7.90 -8.32 8.72
C ASP A 433 -7.92 -7.29 7.57
N TRP A 434 -7.56 -6.05 7.89
CA TRP A 434 -7.54 -4.90 6.97
C TRP A 434 -8.92 -4.50 6.42
N ALA A 435 -10.01 -5.12 6.88
CA ALA A 435 -11.37 -4.65 6.64
C ALA A 435 -11.70 -3.57 7.67
N LEU A 436 -11.36 -2.31 7.36
CA LEU A 436 -11.54 -1.17 8.27
C LEU A 436 -12.99 -1.03 8.76
N PRO A 437 -13.27 -1.16 10.07
CA PRO A 437 -14.55 -0.77 10.62
C PRO A 437 -14.73 0.74 10.52
N GLU A 438 -15.91 1.21 10.09
CA GLU A 438 -16.19 2.64 9.90
C GLU A 438 -16.92 3.29 11.08
N HIS A 439 -17.62 2.48 11.88
CA HIS A 439 -18.61 2.93 12.85
C HIS A 439 -18.23 2.51 14.26
N PHE A 440 -18.26 3.46 15.19
CA PHE A 440 -17.85 3.25 16.56
C PHE A 440 -18.78 3.95 17.55
N ASP A 441 -18.85 3.42 18.76
CA ASP A 441 -19.46 4.12 19.89
C ASP A 441 -18.54 5.23 20.44
N VAL A 442 -18.99 5.92 21.49
CA VAL A 442 -18.25 7.03 22.11
C VAL A 442 -16.92 6.61 22.76
N ASP A 443 -16.75 5.32 23.06
CA ASP A 443 -15.56 4.74 23.67
C ASP A 443 -14.62 4.10 22.62
N TRP A 444 -14.91 4.29 21.32
CA TRP A 444 -14.19 3.69 20.19
C TRP A 444 -14.25 2.16 20.16
N ASN A 445 -15.36 1.55 20.60
CA ASN A 445 -15.65 0.16 20.30
C ASN A 445 -16.33 0.04 18.93
N PRO A 446 -15.90 -0.89 18.06
CA PRO A 446 -16.46 -1.03 16.71
C PRO A 446 -17.91 -1.53 16.74
N LEU A 447 -18.76 -0.88 15.96
CA LEU A 447 -20.17 -1.20 15.75
C LEU A 447 -20.36 -1.91 14.40
N LEU A 448 -19.98 -3.19 14.34
CA LEU A 448 -19.93 -3.94 13.08
C LEU A 448 -21.28 -4.19 12.39
N ASP A 449 -22.40 -4.06 13.13
CA ASP A 449 -23.76 -4.21 12.61
C ASP A 449 -24.45 -2.86 12.29
N TYR A 450 -23.74 -1.74 12.40
CA TYR A 450 -24.31 -0.42 12.18
C TYR A 450 -24.85 -0.28 10.74
N ASN A 451 -26.08 0.24 10.61
CA ASN A 451 -26.80 0.39 9.34
C ASN A 451 -26.95 -0.88 8.49
N ARG A 452 -26.94 -2.07 9.08
CA ARG A 452 -27.10 -3.34 8.34
C ARG A 452 -28.37 -3.41 7.46
N ASP A 453 -29.44 -2.76 7.89
CA ASP A 453 -30.70 -2.69 7.14
C ASP A 453 -30.70 -1.60 6.04
N GLU A 454 -29.65 -0.77 5.98
CA GLU A 454 -29.44 0.32 5.00
C GLU A 454 -27.99 0.33 4.46
N PRO A 455 -27.58 -0.73 3.73
CA PRO A 455 -26.19 -0.94 3.35
C PRO A 455 -25.64 0.06 2.33
N ASN A 456 -26.50 0.85 1.69
CA ASN A 456 -26.15 1.86 0.71
C ASN A 456 -26.28 3.30 1.24
N HIS A 457 -26.37 3.49 2.56
CA HIS A 457 -26.45 4.83 3.17
C HIS A 457 -25.27 5.72 2.70
N PRO A 458 -25.51 6.93 2.15
CA PRO A 458 -24.53 7.71 1.40
C PRO A 458 -23.23 8.05 2.17
N PHE A 459 -23.32 8.23 3.49
CA PHE A 459 -22.18 8.64 4.34
C PHE A 459 -21.78 7.63 5.43
N ARG A 460 -22.62 6.63 5.70
CA ARG A 460 -22.49 5.69 6.83
C ARG A 460 -23.03 4.30 6.44
N PRO A 461 -22.55 3.72 5.32
CA PRO A 461 -23.08 2.45 4.81
C PRO A 461 -22.64 1.27 5.68
N TYR A 462 -23.43 0.18 5.70
CA TYR A 462 -23.02 -1.05 6.40
C TYR A 462 -21.79 -1.71 5.78
N GLY A 463 -21.03 -2.39 6.64
CA GLY A 463 -19.89 -3.21 6.27
C GLY A 463 -18.65 -2.36 6.05
N ALA A 464 -17.78 -2.84 5.17
CA ALA A 464 -16.57 -2.12 4.81
C ALA A 464 -16.71 -1.45 3.45
N THR A 465 -16.34 -0.16 3.40
CA THR A 465 -16.42 0.65 2.19
C THR A 465 -15.13 0.52 1.39
N VAL A 466 -15.20 -0.11 0.22
CA VAL A 466 -14.01 -0.45 -0.59
C VAL A 466 -13.20 0.81 -0.95
N GLY A 467 -13.88 1.88 -1.36
CA GLY A 467 -13.22 3.12 -1.71
C GLY A 467 -12.46 3.77 -0.56
N HIS A 468 -12.90 3.61 0.70
CA HIS A 468 -12.17 4.15 1.84
C HIS A 468 -10.87 3.38 2.10
N TRP A 469 -10.81 2.07 1.86
CA TRP A 469 -9.54 1.33 1.94
C TRP A 469 -8.49 1.89 0.98
N ILE A 470 -8.93 2.18 -0.25
CA ILE A 470 -8.12 2.76 -1.32
C ILE A 470 -7.64 4.17 -0.93
N GLU A 471 -8.56 5.02 -0.47
CA GLU A 471 -8.26 6.40 -0.08
C GLU A 471 -7.29 6.43 1.12
N TRP A 472 -7.53 5.63 2.16
CA TRP A 472 -6.60 5.49 3.28
C TRP A 472 -5.21 5.03 2.85
N ALA A 473 -5.11 4.07 1.93
CA ALA A 473 -3.81 3.64 1.41
C ALA A 473 -3.05 4.81 0.77
N ARG A 474 -3.74 5.62 -0.05
CA ARG A 474 -3.16 6.82 -0.66
C ARG A 474 -2.72 7.84 0.40
N LEU A 475 -3.57 8.15 1.37
CA LEU A 475 -3.28 9.11 2.43
C LEU A 475 -2.09 8.66 3.29
N VAL A 476 -2.04 7.39 3.69
CA VAL A 476 -0.91 6.81 4.44
C VAL A 476 0.41 6.97 3.67
N LEU A 477 0.39 6.78 2.35
CA LEU A 477 1.59 6.97 1.52
C LEU A 477 2.00 8.44 1.37
N HIS A 478 1.05 9.37 1.32
CA HIS A 478 1.36 10.81 1.38
C HIS A 478 2.02 11.18 2.71
N ALA A 479 1.48 10.75 3.85
CA ALA A 479 2.09 10.98 5.17
C ALA A 479 3.47 10.32 5.28
N ARG A 480 3.62 9.09 4.81
CA ARG A 480 4.90 8.39 4.77
C ARG A 480 5.94 9.17 3.97
N ALA A 481 5.58 9.68 2.80
CA ALA A 481 6.48 10.49 1.97
C ALA A 481 6.83 11.82 2.65
N ALA A 482 5.87 12.47 3.31
CA ALA A 482 6.12 13.70 4.09
C ALA A 482 7.09 13.45 5.25
N LEU A 483 6.93 12.34 6.00
CA LEU A 483 7.86 11.95 7.06
C LEU A 483 9.25 11.65 6.52
N LEU A 484 9.38 10.94 5.39
CA LEU A 484 10.68 10.70 4.77
C LEU A 484 11.36 12.00 4.33
N ALA A 485 10.59 12.94 3.77
CA ALA A 485 11.12 14.24 3.36
C ALA A 485 11.58 15.09 4.57
N ALA A 486 10.83 15.04 5.67
CA ALA A 486 11.12 15.82 6.88
C ALA A 486 12.21 15.19 7.77
N ASP A 487 12.16 13.87 7.98
CA ASP A 487 12.91 13.15 9.02
C ASP A 487 13.90 12.12 8.46
N GLY A 488 13.87 11.85 7.15
CA GLY A 488 14.69 10.80 6.52
C GLY A 488 14.27 9.37 6.87
N SER A 489 13.16 9.19 7.60
CA SER A 489 12.61 7.89 8.00
C SER A 489 11.09 7.97 8.18
N ALA A 490 10.42 6.83 8.03
CA ALA A 490 8.99 6.68 8.31
C ALA A 490 8.73 5.26 8.86
N PRO A 491 7.67 5.05 9.66
CA PRO A 491 7.31 3.73 10.17
C PRO A 491 7.09 2.70 9.05
N GLU A 492 7.59 1.48 9.23
CA GLU A 492 7.49 0.39 8.25
C GLU A 492 6.03 -0.01 7.98
N TRP A 493 5.18 0.03 9.02
CA TRP A 493 3.77 -0.34 8.95
C TRP A 493 3.00 0.46 7.88
N MET A 494 3.41 1.69 7.58
CA MET A 494 2.71 2.54 6.62
C MET A 494 2.72 1.94 5.20
N LEU A 495 3.85 1.38 4.77
CA LEU A 495 3.95 0.73 3.46
C LEU A 495 3.25 -0.63 3.46
N GLU A 496 3.39 -1.39 4.55
CA GLU A 496 2.70 -2.67 4.75
C GLU A 496 1.18 -2.49 4.65
N ALA A 497 0.63 -1.55 5.43
CA ALA A 497 -0.79 -1.28 5.50
C ALA A 497 -1.35 -0.78 4.17
N ALA A 498 -0.70 0.19 3.52
CA ALA A 498 -1.12 0.67 2.20
C ALA A 498 -1.13 -0.47 1.16
N THR A 499 -0.14 -1.36 1.21
CA THR A 499 -0.08 -2.54 0.33
C THR A 499 -1.24 -3.50 0.62
N ALA A 500 -1.50 -3.82 1.89
CA ALA A 500 -2.58 -4.72 2.28
C ALA A 500 -3.97 -4.20 1.88
N LEU A 501 -4.23 -2.91 2.14
CA LEU A 501 -5.49 -2.25 1.75
C LEU A 501 -5.67 -2.24 0.23
N MET A 502 -4.61 -1.92 -0.53
CA MET A 502 -4.67 -1.88 -1.99
C MET A 502 -4.82 -3.26 -2.62
N GLU A 503 -4.18 -4.29 -2.07
CA GLU A 503 -4.36 -5.68 -2.53
C GLU A 503 -5.79 -6.16 -2.28
N LYS A 504 -6.30 -5.94 -1.07
CA LYS A 504 -7.69 -6.29 -0.70
C LYS A 504 -8.71 -5.56 -1.59
N SER A 505 -8.44 -4.28 -1.89
CA SER A 505 -9.26 -3.49 -2.80
C SER A 505 -9.18 -4.02 -4.23
N ALA A 506 -7.99 -4.35 -4.74
CA ALA A 506 -7.84 -4.90 -6.08
C ALA A 506 -8.57 -6.25 -6.25
N ASP A 507 -8.63 -7.06 -5.19
CA ASP A 507 -9.36 -8.34 -5.18
C ASP A 507 -10.88 -8.16 -5.17
N SER A 508 -11.40 -7.00 -4.75
CA SER A 508 -12.84 -6.70 -4.79
C SER A 508 -13.32 -6.18 -6.15
N PHE A 509 -12.41 -5.81 -7.06
CA PHE A 509 -12.79 -5.37 -8.40
C PHE A 509 -13.46 -6.50 -9.18
N GLY A 510 -14.74 -6.33 -9.49
CA GLY A 510 -15.57 -7.30 -10.21
C GLY A 510 -15.94 -8.58 -9.45
N THR A 511 -15.89 -8.53 -8.12
CA THR A 511 -16.23 -9.68 -7.25
C THR A 511 -17.68 -10.19 -7.40
N ASP A 512 -18.59 -9.33 -7.88
CA ASP A 512 -20.00 -9.66 -8.09
C ASP A 512 -20.33 -10.12 -9.53
N GLY A 513 -19.30 -10.28 -10.38
CA GLY A 513 -19.41 -10.80 -11.75
C GLY A 513 -19.47 -9.73 -12.85
N ALA A 514 -19.58 -8.44 -12.53
CA ALA A 514 -19.53 -7.33 -13.49
C ALA A 514 -18.30 -6.43 -13.20
N PRO A 515 -17.69 -5.77 -14.21
CA PRO A 515 -16.54 -4.90 -13.95
C PRO A 515 -16.90 -3.75 -13.00
N GLY A 516 -15.88 -3.18 -12.33
CA GLY A 516 -16.03 -2.08 -11.38
C GLY A 516 -15.89 -2.52 -9.91
N PHE A 517 -15.78 -1.53 -9.03
CA PHE A 517 -15.79 -1.75 -7.59
C PHE A 517 -17.23 -1.64 -7.07
N VAL A 518 -17.63 -2.60 -6.26
CA VAL A 518 -18.87 -2.49 -5.47
C VAL A 518 -18.69 -1.44 -4.37
N TYR A 519 -19.78 -0.81 -3.95
CA TYR A 519 -19.74 0.24 -2.93
C TYR A 519 -19.28 -0.32 -1.56
N THR A 520 -19.91 -1.41 -1.10
CA THR A 520 -19.56 -2.04 0.17
C THR A 520 -19.50 -3.56 0.11
N VAL A 521 -18.75 -4.14 1.04
CA VAL A 521 -18.67 -5.58 1.30
C VAL A 521 -18.94 -5.89 2.77
N ASP A 522 -19.46 -7.08 3.05
CA ASP A 522 -19.52 -7.62 4.42
C ASP A 522 -18.11 -7.98 4.92
N TRP A 523 -17.98 -8.30 6.19
CA TRP A 523 -16.68 -8.54 6.84
C TRP A 523 -15.91 -9.74 6.28
N ASP A 524 -16.58 -10.65 5.57
CA ASP A 524 -15.97 -11.78 4.85
C ASP A 524 -15.64 -11.49 3.38
N GLY A 525 -15.92 -10.27 2.90
CA GLY A 525 -15.70 -9.84 1.52
C GLY A 525 -16.90 -10.03 0.58
N THR A 526 -18.03 -10.54 1.07
CA THR A 526 -19.25 -10.69 0.27
C THR A 526 -19.82 -9.33 -0.14
N PRO A 527 -20.12 -9.06 -1.42
CA PRO A 527 -20.73 -7.81 -1.85
C PRO A 527 -22.06 -7.51 -1.17
N MET A 528 -22.21 -6.29 -0.65
CA MET A 528 -23.44 -5.83 -0.01
C MET A 528 -24.17 -4.80 -0.88
N ALA A 529 -23.65 -3.57 -0.95
CA ALA A 529 -24.11 -2.55 -1.88
C ALA A 529 -23.30 -2.68 -3.19
N ARG A 530 -23.99 -3.02 -4.28
CA ARG A 530 -23.38 -3.39 -5.57
C ARG A 530 -23.33 -2.23 -6.56
N GLU A 531 -23.82 -1.07 -6.18
CA GLU A 531 -23.72 0.16 -6.96
C GLU A 531 -22.25 0.54 -7.16
N ARG A 532 -21.93 1.12 -8.32
CA ARG A 532 -20.59 1.61 -8.66
C ARG A 532 -20.56 3.10 -8.47
N MET A 533 -19.94 3.54 -7.38
CA MET A 533 -19.75 4.97 -7.14
C MET A 533 -18.50 5.46 -7.86
N HIS A 534 -18.61 6.54 -8.64
CA HIS A 534 -17.50 7.05 -9.45
C HIS A 534 -16.24 7.35 -8.64
N TRP A 535 -16.43 7.87 -7.41
CA TRP A 535 -15.36 8.29 -6.53
C TRP A 535 -14.47 7.11 -6.12
N VAL A 536 -15.03 5.88 -6.01
CA VAL A 536 -14.25 4.68 -5.68
C VAL A 536 -13.22 4.40 -6.78
N ALA A 537 -13.62 4.51 -8.04
CA ALA A 537 -12.72 4.33 -9.17
C ALA A 537 -11.72 5.48 -9.32
N ALA A 538 -12.16 6.72 -9.06
CA ALA A 538 -11.30 7.90 -9.06
C ALA A 538 -10.18 7.80 -7.99
N GLU A 539 -10.53 7.37 -6.77
CA GLU A 539 -9.56 7.08 -5.71
C GLU A 539 -8.63 5.94 -6.11
N ALA A 540 -9.16 4.89 -6.77
CA ALA A 540 -8.38 3.72 -7.18
C ALA A 540 -7.22 4.09 -8.11
N VAL A 541 -7.49 4.90 -9.14
CA VAL A 541 -6.44 5.34 -10.06
C VAL A 541 -5.43 6.29 -9.40
N GLY A 542 -5.88 7.15 -8.48
CA GLY A 542 -4.99 8.00 -7.68
C GLY A 542 -4.06 7.17 -6.80
N ALA A 543 -4.60 6.21 -6.05
CA ALA A 543 -3.87 5.34 -5.15
C ALA A 543 -2.91 4.40 -5.91
N ALA A 544 -3.33 3.81 -7.04
CA ALA A 544 -2.47 2.98 -7.88
C ALA A 544 -1.26 3.77 -8.42
N ALA A 545 -1.46 5.02 -8.85
CA ALA A 545 -0.36 5.87 -9.29
C ALA A 545 0.64 6.15 -8.17
N VAL A 546 0.15 6.40 -6.94
CA VAL A 546 1.01 6.59 -5.76
C VAL A 546 1.72 5.29 -5.37
N MET A 547 1.04 4.15 -5.35
CA MET A 547 1.63 2.83 -5.10
C MET A 547 2.78 2.54 -6.07
N TYR A 548 2.56 2.74 -7.38
CA TYR A 548 3.60 2.54 -8.39
C TYR A 548 4.83 3.42 -8.15
N ARG A 549 4.64 4.69 -7.77
CA ARG A 549 5.76 5.60 -7.48
C ARG A 549 6.54 5.21 -6.22
N VAL A 550 5.85 4.74 -5.19
CA VAL A 550 6.49 4.37 -3.92
C VAL A 550 7.22 3.03 -4.03
N THR A 551 6.63 2.05 -4.73
CA THR A 551 7.13 0.67 -4.76
C THR A 551 7.99 0.37 -5.99
N GLY A 552 7.70 0.99 -7.14
CA GLY A 552 8.23 0.57 -8.44
C GLY A 552 7.56 -0.69 -9.01
N ASP A 553 6.60 -1.29 -8.30
CA ASP A 553 5.97 -2.54 -8.72
C ASP A 553 4.99 -2.32 -9.87
N ARG A 554 5.31 -2.93 -11.01
CA ARG A 554 4.57 -2.75 -12.27
C ARG A 554 3.09 -3.13 -12.18
N VAL A 555 2.72 -4.04 -11.27
CA VAL A 555 1.32 -4.44 -11.05
C VAL A 555 0.43 -3.23 -10.78
N TRP A 556 0.91 -2.22 -10.06
CA TRP A 556 0.11 -1.03 -9.76
C TRP A 556 -0.09 -0.14 -10.98
N ALA A 557 0.88 -0.09 -11.89
CA ALA A 557 0.70 0.61 -13.14
C ALA A 557 -0.27 -0.14 -14.08
N GLU A 558 -0.27 -1.46 -14.06
CA GLU A 558 -1.24 -2.28 -14.81
C GLU A 558 -2.66 -2.15 -14.25
N ARG A 559 -2.82 -2.08 -12.92
CA ARG A 559 -4.12 -1.76 -12.27
C ARG A 559 -4.60 -0.36 -12.60
N TYR A 560 -3.69 0.62 -12.60
CA TYR A 560 -3.99 1.98 -13.04
C TYR A 560 -4.57 2.00 -14.47
N GLU A 561 -3.93 1.29 -15.40
CA GLU A 561 -4.43 1.15 -16.79
C GLU A 561 -5.80 0.47 -16.82
N GLN A 562 -5.97 -0.66 -16.11
CA GLN A 562 -7.24 -1.39 -16.04
C GLN A 562 -8.40 -0.52 -15.53
N TRP A 563 -8.15 0.28 -14.49
CA TRP A 563 -9.19 1.10 -13.88
C TRP A 563 -9.50 2.35 -14.69
N TRP A 564 -8.53 2.93 -15.42
CA TRP A 564 -8.82 3.98 -16.40
C TRP A 564 -9.62 3.48 -17.60
N GLU A 565 -9.36 2.26 -18.08
CA GLU A 565 -10.19 1.63 -19.12
C GLU A 565 -11.64 1.47 -18.63
N TYR A 566 -11.84 1.06 -17.37
CA TYR A 566 -13.16 1.00 -16.75
C TYR A 566 -13.82 2.39 -16.65
N ILE A 567 -13.11 3.39 -16.13
CA ILE A 567 -13.62 4.77 -16.03
C ILE A 567 -14.03 5.28 -17.41
N SER A 568 -13.16 5.12 -18.41
CA SER A 568 -13.42 5.57 -19.77
C SER A 568 -14.62 4.88 -20.41
N ALA A 569 -14.83 3.60 -20.12
CA ALA A 569 -15.92 2.83 -20.70
C ALA A 569 -17.29 3.10 -20.05
N TYR A 570 -17.34 3.38 -18.74
CA TYR A 570 -18.61 3.38 -17.99
C TYR A 570 -18.90 4.67 -17.23
N LEU A 571 -17.89 5.44 -16.83
CA LEU A 571 -18.09 6.59 -15.94
C LEU A 571 -18.02 7.94 -16.65
N LEU A 572 -17.22 8.08 -17.71
CA LEU A 572 -17.16 9.35 -18.46
C LEU A 572 -18.47 9.60 -19.20
N ASP A 573 -19.08 10.76 -18.96
CA ASP A 573 -20.23 11.21 -19.74
C ASP A 573 -19.77 12.17 -20.84
N ALA A 574 -19.54 11.63 -22.04
CA ALA A 574 -19.10 12.41 -23.19
C ALA A 574 -20.16 13.38 -23.73
N ASP A 575 -21.45 13.14 -23.44
CA ASP A 575 -22.56 13.94 -23.96
C ASP A 575 -22.99 15.03 -22.97
N GLY A 576 -23.17 14.66 -21.70
CA GLY A 576 -23.58 15.56 -20.61
C GLY A 576 -22.44 16.20 -19.82
N GLY A 577 -21.18 15.82 -20.12
CA GLY A 577 -19.99 16.29 -19.41
C GLY A 577 -19.83 15.70 -18.01
N SER A 578 -18.63 15.79 -17.46
CA SER A 578 -18.27 15.20 -16.16
C SER A 578 -18.45 13.67 -16.13
N TRP A 579 -18.53 13.08 -14.95
CA TRP A 579 -18.64 11.63 -14.74
C TRP A 579 -20.02 11.27 -14.16
N PHE A 580 -20.61 10.17 -14.60
CA PHE A 580 -21.76 9.57 -13.95
C PHE A 580 -21.40 9.22 -12.51
N HIS A 581 -22.13 9.77 -11.54
CA HIS A 581 -21.76 9.63 -10.14
C HIS A 581 -22.04 8.25 -9.55
N GLU A 582 -23.04 7.56 -10.10
CA GLU A 582 -23.51 6.28 -9.65
C GLU A 582 -23.94 5.44 -10.86
N LEU A 583 -23.46 4.21 -10.93
CA LEU A 583 -23.99 3.19 -11.83
C LEU A 583 -24.61 2.06 -11.00
N ASP A 584 -25.56 1.35 -11.59
CA ASP A 584 -26.13 0.15 -11.01
C ASP A 584 -25.15 -1.05 -11.07
N ALA A 585 -25.64 -2.23 -10.67
CA ALA A 585 -24.81 -3.45 -10.66
C ALA A 585 -24.42 -3.95 -12.07
N ASP A 586 -25.11 -3.50 -13.11
CA ASP A 586 -24.88 -3.86 -14.51
C ASP A 586 -24.06 -2.78 -15.26
N ASN A 587 -23.62 -1.73 -14.55
CA ASN A 587 -22.92 -0.55 -15.05
C ASN A 587 -23.78 0.39 -15.92
N GLU A 588 -25.08 0.44 -15.68
CA GLU A 588 -25.96 1.45 -16.27
C GLU A 588 -26.07 2.68 -15.35
N PRO A 589 -26.02 3.91 -15.88
CA PRO A 589 -26.16 5.12 -15.07
C PRO A 589 -27.46 5.17 -14.25
N GLN A 590 -27.34 5.52 -12.97
CA GLN A 590 -28.48 5.77 -12.08
C GLN A 590 -28.17 6.92 -11.10
N GLY A 591 -29.08 7.16 -10.15
CA GLY A 591 -28.92 8.22 -9.15
C GLY A 591 -29.78 7.96 -7.92
N VAL A 592 -29.76 6.73 -7.40
CA VAL A 592 -30.59 6.32 -6.25
C VAL A 592 -30.00 6.89 -4.96
N THR A 593 -28.69 6.78 -4.78
CA THR A 593 -27.96 7.32 -3.64
C THR A 593 -27.47 8.75 -3.93
N TRP A 594 -26.96 8.98 -5.14
CA TRP A 594 -26.38 10.25 -5.58
C TRP A 594 -27.00 10.71 -6.91
N PRO A 595 -28.16 11.40 -6.87
CA PRO A 595 -28.76 11.95 -8.08
C PRO A 595 -27.92 13.07 -8.68
N GLY A 596 -27.76 13.09 -10.01
CA GLY A 596 -27.03 14.13 -10.72
C GLY A 596 -25.51 13.97 -10.64
N LYS A 597 -24.78 15.09 -10.71
CA LYS A 597 -23.30 15.14 -10.74
C LYS A 597 -22.77 16.22 -9.79
N PRO A 598 -22.98 16.07 -8.47
CA PRO A 598 -23.00 17.19 -7.53
C PRO A 598 -21.66 17.89 -7.36
N ASP A 599 -20.56 17.17 -7.56
CA ASP A 599 -19.21 17.73 -7.51
C ASP A 599 -18.26 17.08 -8.52
N VAL A 600 -17.05 17.64 -8.63
CA VAL A 600 -15.98 17.10 -9.50
C VAL A 600 -14.73 16.71 -8.70
N TYR A 601 -14.81 16.70 -7.37
CA TYR A 601 -13.66 16.63 -6.47
C TYR A 601 -12.78 15.41 -6.70
N HIS A 602 -13.36 14.21 -6.61
CA HIS A 602 -12.60 12.97 -6.78
C HIS A 602 -12.18 12.77 -8.24
N ALA A 603 -13.10 12.99 -9.20
CA ALA A 603 -12.81 12.88 -10.63
C ALA A 603 -11.65 13.81 -11.06
N PHE A 604 -11.67 15.06 -10.62
CA PHE A 604 -10.63 16.02 -10.94
C PHE A 604 -9.29 15.64 -10.32
N GLN A 605 -9.28 15.20 -9.06
CA GLN A 605 -8.06 14.70 -8.42
C GLN A 605 -7.47 13.47 -9.12
N ALA A 606 -8.30 12.58 -9.65
CA ALA A 606 -7.86 11.43 -10.44
C ALA A 606 -7.04 11.85 -11.68
N THR A 607 -7.30 13.05 -12.24
CA THR A 607 -6.51 13.60 -13.36
C THR A 607 -5.19 14.25 -12.95
N ILE A 608 -5.05 14.66 -11.68
CA ILE A 608 -3.91 15.43 -11.18
C ILE A 608 -2.92 14.58 -10.39
N ILE A 609 -3.40 13.72 -9.48
CA ILE A 609 -2.54 12.89 -8.62
C ILE A 609 -1.51 12.09 -9.46
N PRO A 610 -1.87 11.48 -10.61
CA PRO A 610 -0.93 10.75 -11.48
C PRO A 610 0.12 11.62 -12.18
N ARG A 611 0.08 12.94 -11.98
CA ARG A 611 1.02 13.92 -12.55
C ARG A 611 1.89 14.64 -11.51
N LEU A 612 1.65 14.42 -10.22
CA LEU A 612 2.38 15.06 -9.12
C LEU A 612 3.33 14.09 -8.38
N PRO A 613 4.36 14.57 -7.68
CA PRO A 613 5.09 13.74 -6.71
C PRO A 613 4.20 13.30 -5.55
N VAL A 614 4.67 12.34 -4.75
CA VAL A 614 3.92 11.84 -3.57
C VAL A 614 3.95 12.85 -2.42
N ALA A 615 5.01 13.64 -2.28
CA ALA A 615 5.07 14.74 -1.32
C ALA A 615 5.76 15.96 -1.98
N PRO A 616 5.32 17.19 -1.68
CA PRO A 616 4.19 17.54 -0.82
C PRO A 616 2.82 17.20 -1.47
N THR A 617 1.72 17.40 -0.73
CA THR A 617 0.34 17.23 -1.20
C THR A 617 -0.03 18.23 -2.31
N MET A 618 -1.13 17.96 -3.02
CA MET A 618 -1.44 18.54 -4.34
C MET A 618 -1.32 20.07 -4.41
N ALA A 619 -1.95 20.80 -3.49
CA ALA A 619 -1.95 22.26 -3.52
C ALA A 619 -0.55 22.86 -3.36
N ALA A 620 0.27 22.30 -2.45
CA ALA A 620 1.64 22.73 -2.25
C ALA A 620 2.54 22.32 -3.43
N ALA A 621 2.36 21.13 -3.97
CA ALA A 621 3.12 20.66 -5.14
C ALA A 621 2.83 21.52 -6.39
N LEU A 622 1.57 21.90 -6.62
CA LEU A 622 1.21 22.82 -7.71
C LEU A 622 1.76 24.23 -7.48
N ARG A 623 1.68 24.77 -6.25
CA ARG A 623 2.30 26.05 -5.88
C ARG A 623 3.81 26.07 -6.19
N GLU A 624 4.47 24.93 -6.05
CA GLU A 624 5.90 24.77 -6.29
C GLU A 624 6.24 24.39 -7.74
N GLY A 625 5.24 24.33 -8.64
CA GLY A 625 5.44 24.04 -10.06
C GLY A 625 5.84 22.60 -10.34
N MET A 626 5.41 21.65 -9.50
CA MET A 626 5.81 20.24 -9.58
C MET A 626 4.93 19.38 -10.50
N LEU A 627 4.02 19.98 -11.26
CA LEU A 627 3.22 19.24 -12.24
C LEU A 627 4.13 18.66 -13.32
N ASP A 628 4.07 17.34 -13.50
CA ASP A 628 4.89 16.55 -14.42
C ASP A 628 6.41 16.56 -14.11
N SER A 629 6.84 17.02 -12.92
CA SER A 629 8.27 17.22 -12.57
C SER A 629 9.05 15.93 -12.24
N GLY A 630 8.36 14.78 -12.17
CA GLY A 630 8.91 13.56 -11.56
C GLY A 630 9.80 12.67 -12.41
N ARG A 631 10.00 12.91 -13.72
CA ARG A 631 10.79 12.03 -14.62
C ARG A 631 11.35 12.76 -15.85
N ALA A 632 12.23 13.76 -15.64
CA ALA A 632 13.12 14.29 -16.68
C ALA A 632 14.54 13.73 -16.49
#